data_AF-W8KVS8-F1
#
_entry.id   AF-W8KVS8-F1
#
_cell.length_a   1.000
_cell.length_b   1.000
_cell.length_c   1.000
_cell.angle_alpha   90.00
_cell.angle_beta   90.00
_cell.angle_gamma   90.00
#
_symmetry.space_group_name_H-M   'P 1'
#
loop_
_entity.id
_entity.type
_entity.pdbx_description
1 polymer ?
#
loop_
_entity_poly.entity_id
_entity_poly.type
_entity_poly.pdbx_seq_one_letter_code
_entity_poly.pdbx_strand_id
1 'polypeptide(L)'
;MDKKAFAVDTQYAVTLRDTNGRLRPANLYVHQLFDQDMIARRTDGGAQSGLLFKIPYKDVARVVRTLPVSDKKRFMLPEAMLKPKLWENRSSMAAYSSSPGLGK
;
A
#
# COMPACT_ATOMS: atom_id res chain seq x y z
N MET A 1 -3.25 9.78 10.74
CA MET A 1 -3.79 8.50 11.26
C MET A 1 -2.69 7.75 11.99
N ASP A 2 -3.05 6.68 12.70
CA ASP A 2 -2.11 5.83 13.45
C ASP A 2 -2.05 4.41 12.88
N LYS A 3 -0.93 3.71 13.12
CA LYS A 3 -0.70 2.31 12.73
C LYS A 3 -1.85 1.37 13.08
N LYS A 4 -2.50 1.58 14.25
CA LYS A 4 -3.60 0.75 14.76
C LYS A 4 -4.86 0.76 13.86
N ALA A 5 -5.01 1.76 12.99
CA ALA A 5 -6.10 1.81 12.02
C ALA A 5 -5.90 0.88 10.82
N PHE A 6 -4.73 0.24 10.72
CA PHE A 6 -4.34 -0.59 9.59
C PHE A 6 -3.93 -1.99 10.04
N ALA A 7 -4.01 -2.92 9.09
CA ALA A 7 -3.62 -4.30 9.20
C ALA A 7 -2.98 -4.72 7.87
N VAL A 8 -2.03 -5.66 7.94
CA VAL A 8 -1.43 -6.29 6.74
C VAL A 8 -2.49 -7.12 6.00
N ASP A 9 -2.22 -7.41 4.74
CA ASP A 9 -3.08 -8.22 3.87
C ASP A 9 -4.53 -7.71 3.79
N THR A 10 -4.68 -6.39 3.79
CA THR A 10 -5.97 -5.72 3.82
C THR A 10 -6.04 -4.62 2.77
N GLN A 11 -7.18 -4.54 2.09
CA GLN A 11 -7.50 -3.45 1.18
C GLN A 11 -8.20 -2.31 1.91
N TYR A 12 -7.80 -1.09 1.59
CA TYR A 12 -8.41 0.12 2.13
C TYR A 12 -8.79 1.06 1.01
N ALA A 13 -10.00 1.62 1.08
CA ALA A 13 -10.32 2.86 0.38
C ALA A 13 -10.05 4.01 1.36
N VAL A 14 -9.16 4.93 0.98
CA VAL A 14 -8.71 6.02 1.84
C VAL A 14 -8.78 7.36 1.10
N THR A 15 -8.75 8.44 1.88
CA THR A 15 -8.36 9.75 1.36
C THR A 15 -6.90 10.01 1.75
N LEU A 16 -6.04 10.14 0.75
CA LEU A 16 -4.63 10.47 0.90
C LEU A 16 -4.38 11.94 0.63
N ARG A 17 -3.39 12.49 1.31
CA ARG A 17 -2.78 13.77 0.98
C ARG A 17 -1.65 13.53 -0.01
N ASP A 18 -1.66 14.25 -1.13
CA ASP A 18 -0.56 14.24 -2.08
C ASP A 18 0.59 15.18 -1.66
N THR A 19 1.66 15.20 -2.44
CA THR A 19 2.84 16.06 -2.17
C THR A 19 2.53 17.56 -2.23
N ASN A 20 1.45 17.96 -2.90
CA ASN A 20 0.97 19.34 -2.96
C ASN A 20 -0.05 19.64 -1.86
N GLY A 21 -0.25 18.72 -0.91
CA GLY A 21 -1.20 18.86 0.19
C GLY A 21 -2.66 18.62 -0.20
N ARG A 22 -2.95 18.25 -1.45
CA ARG A 22 -4.33 18.03 -1.92
C ARG A 22 -4.84 16.66 -1.49
N LEU A 23 -6.12 16.60 -1.15
CA LEU A 23 -6.78 15.36 -0.78
C LEU A 23 -7.27 14.62 -2.02
N ARG A 24 -6.89 13.35 -2.14
CA ARG A 24 -7.25 12.46 -3.26
C ARG A 24 -7.74 11.12 -2.72
N PRO A 25 -8.80 10.54 -3.31
CA PRO A 25 -9.16 9.16 -3.01
C PRO A 25 -8.09 8.21 -3.54
N ALA A 26 -7.83 7.12 -2.82
CA ALA A 26 -6.94 6.04 -3.24
C ALA A 26 -7.42 4.70 -2.71
N ASN A 27 -7.24 3.65 -3.52
CA ASN A 27 -7.41 2.27 -3.08
C ASN A 27 -6.03 1.66 -2.86
N LEU A 28 -5.82 1.13 -1.66
CA LEU A 28 -4.55 0.59 -1.20
C LEU A 28 -4.71 -0.87 -0.84
N TYR A 29 -3.69 -1.69 -1.09
CA TYR A 29 -3.48 -2.96 -0.42
C TYR A 29 -2.21 -2.87 0.43
N VAL A 30 -2.33 -3.15 1.72
CA VAL A 30 -1.21 -3.04 2.68
C VAL A 30 -0.47 -4.35 2.76
N HIS A 31 0.84 -4.30 2.52
CA HIS A 31 1.74 -5.44 2.65
C HIS A 31 2.45 -5.49 4.00
N GLN A 32 2.89 -4.34 4.50
CA GLN A 32 3.66 -4.26 5.74
C GLN A 32 3.34 -2.98 6.50
N LEU A 33 3.33 -3.07 7.82
CA LEU A 33 3.23 -1.93 8.72
C LEU A 33 4.58 -1.70 9.41
N PHE A 34 5.10 -0.48 9.29
CA PHE A 34 6.17 0.03 10.14
C PHE A 34 5.59 1.00 11.17
N ASP A 35 6.45 1.65 11.95
CA ASP A 35 5.99 2.46 13.10
C ASP A 35 5.40 3.80 12.67
N GLN A 36 5.94 4.42 11.63
CA GLN A 36 5.51 5.74 11.13
C GLN A 36 4.83 5.69 9.75
N ASP A 37 5.04 4.59 9.04
CA ASP A 37 4.58 4.41 7.67
C ASP A 37 4.20 2.95 7.40
N MET A 38 3.59 2.73 6.25
CA MET A 38 3.21 1.42 5.73
C MET A 38 3.73 1.24 4.32
N ILE A 39 3.98 -0.01 3.95
CA ILE A 39 4.25 -0.40 2.57
C ILE A 39 2.95 -0.89 1.96
N ALA A 40 2.48 -0.18 0.94
CA ALA A 40 1.22 -0.46 0.28
C ALA A 40 1.38 -0.38 -1.24
N ARG A 41 0.55 -1.14 -1.96
CA ARG A 41 0.37 -0.97 -3.41
C ARG A 41 -0.94 -0.24 -3.68
N ARG A 42 -1.01 0.53 -4.77
CA ARG A 42 -2.27 1.08 -5.25
C ARG A 42 -3.02 0.04 -6.09
N THR A 43 -4.32 -0.06 -5.87
CA THR A 43 -5.22 -1.00 -6.58
C THR A 43 -6.30 -0.28 -7.40
N ASP A 44 -6.11 1.01 -7.66
CA ASP A 44 -7.02 1.89 -8.39
C ASP A 44 -6.94 1.77 -9.93
N GLY A 45 -6.22 0.78 -10.45
CA GLY A 45 -6.20 0.46 -11.90
C GLY A 45 -5.42 1.46 -12.77
N GLY A 46 -4.70 2.41 -12.18
CA GLY A 46 -3.89 3.38 -12.93
C GLY A 46 -2.48 2.88 -13.28
N ALA A 47 -1.69 3.73 -13.94
CA ALA A 47 -0.29 3.48 -14.33
C ALA A 47 0.65 3.11 -13.15
N GLN A 48 0.19 3.30 -11.92
CA GLN A 48 0.94 3.07 -10.67
C GLN A 48 0.63 1.71 -10.01
N SER A 49 -0.22 0.88 -10.62
CA SER A 49 -0.69 -0.40 -10.08
C SER A 49 0.41 -1.46 -9.92
N GLY A 50 1.57 -1.28 -10.57
CA GLY A 50 2.78 -2.11 -10.40
C GLY A 50 3.80 -1.58 -9.39
N LEU A 51 3.51 -0.46 -8.71
CA LEU A 51 4.42 0.12 -7.72
C LEU A 51 3.97 -0.17 -6.28
N LEU A 52 4.98 -0.36 -5.42
CA LEU A 52 4.86 -0.26 -3.98
C LEU A 52 5.22 1.16 -3.55
N PHE A 53 4.54 1.63 -2.53
CA PHE A 53 4.69 2.95 -1.94
C PHE A 53 4.90 2.83 -0.44
N LYS A 54 5.85 3.60 0.07
CA LYS A 54 5.94 3.89 1.50
C LYS A 54 5.04 5.08 1.79
N ILE A 55 3.99 4.84 2.56
CA ILE A 55 2.96 5.84 2.86
C ILE A 55 3.01 6.16 4.36
N PRO A 56 3.39 7.38 4.75
CA PRO A 56 3.29 7.84 6.13
C PRO A 56 1.84 7.85 6.61
N TYR A 57 1.59 7.40 7.84
CA TYR A 57 0.22 7.42 8.39
C TYR A 57 -0.35 8.83 8.53
N LYS A 58 0.51 9.85 8.66
CA LYS A 58 0.12 11.27 8.66
C LYS A 58 -0.48 11.73 7.33
N ASP A 59 -0.14 11.07 6.23
CA ASP A 59 -0.63 11.44 4.89
C ASP A 59 -2.00 10.78 4.60
N VAL A 60 -2.44 9.85 5.45
CA VAL A 60 -3.81 9.33 5.40
C VAL A 60 -4.72 10.26 6.19
N ALA A 61 -5.60 10.97 5.48
CA ALA A 61 -6.58 11.86 6.08
C ALA A 61 -7.75 11.10 6.70
N ARG A 62 -8.25 10.06 6.01
CA ARG A 62 -9.30 9.17 6.53
C ARG A 62 -9.31 7.80 5.87
N VAL A 63 -9.79 6.81 6.61
CA VAL A 63 -10.20 5.50 6.07
C VAL A 63 -11.70 5.58 5.75
N VAL A 64 -12.06 5.22 4.51
CA VAL A 64 -13.45 5.20 4.03
C VAL A 64 -14.01 3.79 4.10
N ARG A 65 -13.20 2.80 3.75
CA ARG A 65 -13.59 1.38 3.75
C ARG A 65 -12.39 0.50 4.04
N THR A 66 -12.64 -0.60 4.75
CA THR A 66 -11.66 -1.65 5.08
C THR A 66 -12.18 -2.99 4.59
N LEU A 67 -11.32 -3.74 3.90
CA LEU A 67 -11.64 -5.03 3.30
C LEU A 67 -10.48 -6.01 3.51
N PRO A 68 -10.53 -6.87 4.53
CA PRO A 68 -9.55 -7.93 4.72
C PRO A 68 -9.48 -8.84 3.49
N VAL A 69 -8.28 -9.20 3.05
CA VAL A 69 -8.09 -10.05 1.88
C VAL A 69 -7.80 -11.48 2.30
N SER A 70 -8.57 -12.42 1.77
CA SER A 70 -8.34 -13.84 2.01
C SER A 70 -7.04 -14.32 1.37
N ASP A 71 -6.43 -15.35 1.95
CA ASP A 71 -5.12 -15.88 1.60
C ASP A 71 -4.96 -16.14 0.10
N LYS A 72 -6.01 -16.69 -0.53
CA LYS A 72 -6.04 -17.02 -1.97
C LYS A 72 -5.99 -15.80 -2.89
N LYS A 73 -6.26 -14.60 -2.37
CA LYS A 73 -6.29 -13.33 -3.11
C LYS A 73 -5.19 -12.36 -2.66
N ARG A 74 -4.28 -12.80 -1.78
CA ARG A 74 -3.17 -11.98 -1.31
C ARG A 74 -2.18 -11.72 -2.43
N PHE A 75 -1.65 -10.51 -2.46
CA PHE A 75 -0.57 -10.16 -3.37
C PHE A 75 0.75 -10.62 -2.76
N MET A 76 1.35 -11.65 -3.36
CA MET A 76 2.62 -12.20 -2.90
C MET A 76 3.76 -11.24 -3.27
N LEU A 77 4.65 -10.99 -2.32
CA LEU A 77 5.90 -10.27 -2.51
C LEU A 77 7.04 -11.02 -1.83
N PRO A 78 8.26 -10.97 -2.37
CA PRO A 78 9.44 -11.44 -1.66
C PRO A 78 9.60 -10.66 -0.34
N GLU A 79 9.80 -11.38 0.76
CA GLU A 79 9.98 -10.77 2.09
C GLU A 79 11.14 -9.76 2.13
N ALA A 80 12.19 -10.00 1.32
CA ALA A 80 13.30 -9.07 1.15
C ALA A 80 12.86 -7.66 0.73
N MET A 81 11.75 -7.54 -0.01
CA MET A 81 11.19 -6.24 -0.41
C MET A 81 10.47 -5.51 0.71
N LEU A 82 10.17 -6.18 1.84
CA LEU A 82 9.48 -5.61 2.99
C LEU A 82 10.44 -5.29 4.15
N LYS A 83 11.75 -5.44 3.94
CA LYS A 83 12.75 -5.12 4.97
C LYS A 83 12.85 -3.60 5.19
N PRO A 84 12.80 -3.09 6.43
CA PRO A 84 12.86 -1.66 6.73
C PRO A 84 14.06 -0.96 6.08
N LYS A 85 15.25 -1.59 6.12
CA LYS A 85 16.49 -1.06 5.55
C LYS A 85 16.39 -0.70 4.07
N LEU A 86 15.57 -1.43 3.31
CA LEU A 86 15.37 -1.16 1.88
C LEU A 86 14.59 0.15 1.64
N TRP A 87 13.78 0.54 2.61
CA TRP A 87 12.84 1.66 2.52
C TRP A 87 13.32 2.92 3.22
N GLU A 88 14.49 2.93 3.87
CA GLU A 88 15.06 4.10 4.55
C GLU A 88 15.06 5.33 3.63
N ASN A 89 15.62 5.18 2.42
CA ASN A 89 15.79 6.26 1.45
C ASN A 89 14.80 6.21 0.27
N ARG A 90 13.80 5.31 0.31
CA ARG A 90 12.86 5.09 -0.80
C ARG A 90 11.43 5.43 -0.41
N SER A 91 10.72 6.11 -1.30
CA SER A 91 9.29 6.40 -1.17
C SER A 91 8.42 5.50 -2.05
N SER A 92 9.00 4.94 -3.13
CA SER A 92 8.34 3.99 -4.01
C SER A 92 9.33 3.01 -4.63
N MET A 93 8.81 1.88 -5.10
CA MET A 93 9.59 0.85 -5.78
C MET A 93 8.72 0.09 -6.77
N ALA A 94 9.25 -0.23 -7.95
CA ALA A 94 8.61 -1.16 -8.85
C ALA A 94 8.61 -2.57 -8.23
N ALA A 95 7.44 -3.17 -8.12
CA ALA A 95 7.31 -4.57 -7.78
C ALA A 95 6.97 -5.34 -9.05
N TYR A 96 7.82 -6.31 -9.40
CA TYR A 96 7.51 -7.31 -10.41
C TYR A 96 6.48 -8.28 -9.82
N SER A 97 5.22 -7.83 -9.64
CA SER A 97 4.16 -8.71 -9.14
C SER A 97 3.46 -9.34 -10.33
N SER A 98 3.68 -10.64 -10.56
CA SER A 98 2.70 -11.44 -11.29
C SER A 98 1.43 -11.50 -10.42
N SER A 99 0.38 -10.79 -10.82
CA SER A 99 -0.93 -10.99 -10.21
C SER A 99 -1.36 -12.44 -10.49
N PRO A 100 -1.71 -13.26 -9.48
CA PRO A 100 -2.28 -14.58 -9.74
C PRO A 100 -3.63 -14.38 -10.47
N GLY A 101 -3.69 -14.75 -11.75
CA GLY A 101 -4.94 -14.72 -12.54
C GLY A 101 -5.12 -13.56 -13.51
N LEU A 102 -4.15 -12.67 -13.69
CA LEU A 102 -4.10 -11.72 -14.80
C LEU A 102 -2.84 -12.01 -15.63
N GLY A 103 -2.86 -13.15 -16.31
CA GLY A 103 -1.92 -13.42 -17.40
C GLY A 103 -2.13 -12.42 -18.53
N LYS A 104 -1.10 -12.24 -19.36
CA LYS A 104 -1.28 -11.70 -20.71
C LYS A 104 -2.38 -12.46 -21.45
#